data_AF-A0A965I5V5-F1
#
_entry.id   AF-A0A965I5V5-F1
#
_cell.length_a   1.000
_cell.length_b   1.000
_cell.length_c   1.000
_cell.angle_alpha   90.00
_cell.angle_beta   90.00
_cell.angle_gamma   90.00
#
_symmetry.space_group_name_H-M   'P 1'
#
loop_
_entity.id
_entity.type
_entity.pdbx_description
1 polymer ?
#
loop_
_entity_poly.entity_id
_entity_poly.type
_entity_poly.pdbx_seq_one_letter_code
_entity_poly.pdbx_strand_id
1 'polypeptide(L)'
;MLKIRYSAIIDHSQSSVLSPFGLQTPYGSCINIIGAKTSKVIEIHTGQTAFVMNVREGELQVEFVFDDAPSDYPEKIFQPRQTKYTRYADDLVSEIHSVVGDLTGYALLKRIAGHVAERFTYGHPETPFNHSTDIIPAIGCGMVEGSCVDINIYFLAALRSVGIEAGYITGFFFPEEKKNRCDDGHCWVV
;
A
#
# COMPACT_ATOMS: atom_id res chain seq x y z
N MET A 1 -22.67 -7.73 -7.53
CA MET A 1 -22.29 -7.57 -6.11
C MET A 1 -21.53 -8.79 -5.67
N LEU A 2 -20.23 -8.64 -5.48
CA LEU A 2 -19.32 -9.71 -5.05
C LEU A 2 -19.26 -9.72 -3.52
N LYS A 3 -19.21 -10.91 -2.92
CA LYS A 3 -19.06 -11.08 -1.47
C LYS A 3 -17.81 -11.88 -1.19
N ILE A 4 -16.92 -11.31 -0.38
CA ILE A 4 -15.70 -11.98 0.07
C ILE A 4 -15.79 -12.13 1.58
N ARG A 5 -15.65 -13.37 2.06
CA ARG A 5 -15.60 -13.66 3.49
C ARG A 5 -14.16 -13.81 3.94
N TYR A 6 -13.85 -13.14 5.03
CA TYR A 6 -12.59 -13.22 5.74
C TYR A 6 -12.87 -13.69 7.17
N SER A 7 -12.12 -14.70 7.62
CA SER A 7 -12.14 -15.16 9.01
C SER A 7 -10.75 -15.00 9.61
N ALA A 8 -10.68 -14.51 10.84
CA ALA A 8 -9.46 -14.45 11.63
C ALA A 8 -9.68 -15.03 13.02
N ILE A 9 -8.67 -15.71 13.56
CA ILE A 9 -8.65 -16.13 14.97
C ILE A 9 -7.99 -15.03 15.77
N ILE A 10 -8.69 -14.47 16.76
CA ILE A 10 -8.17 -13.41 17.62
C ILE A 10 -7.63 -14.04 18.90
N ASP A 11 -6.36 -13.84 19.20
CA ASP A 11 -5.77 -14.28 20.46
C ASP A 11 -6.27 -13.43 21.65
N HIS A 12 -6.13 -13.97 22.86
CA HIS A 12 -6.68 -13.41 24.11
C HIS A 12 -6.15 -12.01 24.49
N SER A 13 -5.24 -11.42 23.71
CA SER A 13 -4.58 -10.15 24.06
C SER A 13 -5.21 -8.91 23.41
N GLN A 14 -6.06 -9.06 22.38
CA GLN A 14 -6.61 -7.93 21.63
C GLN A 14 -8.12 -7.75 21.84
N SER A 15 -8.50 -6.59 22.38
CA SER A 15 -9.92 -6.19 22.54
C SER A 15 -10.50 -5.49 21.30
N SER A 16 -9.65 -5.09 20.36
CA SER A 16 -10.04 -4.32 19.17
C SER A 16 -9.15 -4.66 17.97
N VAL A 17 -9.77 -4.85 16.80
CA VAL A 17 -9.11 -5.12 15.52
C VAL A 17 -9.38 -3.99 14.55
N LEU A 18 -8.35 -3.54 13.83
CA LEU A 18 -8.48 -2.59 12.73
C LEU A 18 -8.53 -3.36 11.39
N SER A 19 -9.58 -3.15 10.60
CA SER A 19 -9.70 -3.73 9.26
C SER A 19 -9.84 -2.64 8.20
N PRO A 20 -8.93 -2.54 7.22
CA PRO A 20 -9.10 -1.67 6.07
C PRO A 20 -10.44 -1.88 5.37
N PHE A 21 -11.16 -0.80 5.08
CA PHE A 21 -12.41 -0.85 4.32
C PHE A 21 -12.18 -0.85 2.80
N GLY A 22 -10.97 -0.47 2.37
CA GLY A 22 -10.68 -0.20 0.96
C GLY A 22 -11.10 1.21 0.55
N LEU A 23 -11.07 1.44 -0.77
CA LEU A 23 -11.37 2.71 -1.41
C LEU A 23 -12.20 2.48 -2.68
N GLN A 24 -12.72 3.57 -3.24
CA GLN A 24 -13.28 3.57 -4.59
C GLN A 24 -12.16 3.37 -5.60
N THR A 25 -12.36 2.46 -6.56
CA THR A 25 -11.36 2.19 -7.61
C THR A 25 -12.04 2.02 -8.97
N PRO A 26 -11.29 2.16 -10.08
CA PRO A 26 -11.82 1.91 -11.42
C PRO A 26 -12.30 0.47 -11.64
N TYR A 27 -11.97 -0.44 -10.72
CA TYR A 27 -12.29 -1.86 -10.78
C TYR A 27 -13.42 -2.27 -9.82
N GLY A 28 -13.93 -1.32 -9.03
CA GLY A 28 -14.99 -1.55 -8.04
C GLY A 28 -14.68 -0.92 -6.68
N SER A 29 -15.61 -1.06 -5.75
CA SER A 29 -15.46 -0.51 -4.40
C SER A 29 -16.05 -1.43 -3.34
N CYS A 30 -15.46 -1.41 -2.14
CA CYS A 30 -16.10 -2.04 -0.99
C CYS A 30 -17.21 -1.12 -0.48
N ILE A 31 -18.44 -1.64 -0.47
CA ILE A 31 -19.63 -0.89 -0.07
C ILE A 31 -20.09 -1.24 1.34
N ASN A 32 -19.67 -2.38 1.88
CA ASN A 32 -20.04 -2.78 3.23
C ASN A 32 -19.05 -3.77 3.85
N ILE A 33 -18.93 -3.70 5.17
CA ILE A 33 -18.32 -4.74 5.99
C ILE A 33 -19.35 -5.20 7.02
N ILE A 34 -19.66 -6.49 6.99
CA ILE A 34 -20.55 -7.15 7.95
C ILE A 34 -19.68 -7.92 8.93
N GLY A 35 -19.78 -7.62 10.22
CA GLY A 35 -18.97 -8.24 11.27
C GLY A 35 -19.43 -7.82 12.67
N ALA A 36 -18.55 -7.92 13.66
CA ALA A 36 -18.76 -7.43 15.03
C ALA A 36 -19.16 -5.95 15.07
N LYS A 37 -19.53 -5.40 16.24
CA LYS A 37 -19.87 -3.97 16.37
C LYS A 37 -18.71 -3.11 15.87
N THR A 38 -18.92 -2.38 14.78
CA THR A 38 -17.88 -1.60 14.10
C THR A 38 -18.00 -0.10 14.39
N SER A 39 -16.88 0.60 14.39
CA SER A 39 -16.82 2.06 14.21
C SER A 39 -15.90 2.40 13.04
N LYS A 40 -16.37 3.27 12.14
CA LYS A 40 -15.59 3.70 10.97
C LYS A 40 -14.60 4.79 11.38
N VAL A 41 -13.35 4.65 10.94
CA VAL A 41 -12.31 5.67 11.04
C VAL A 41 -11.82 6.03 9.64
N ILE A 42 -11.45 7.29 9.45
CA ILE A 42 -11.00 7.82 8.17
C ILE A 42 -9.69 8.57 8.43
N GLU A 43 -8.64 8.22 7.69
CA GLU A 43 -7.40 8.98 7.71
C GLU A 43 -7.62 10.27 6.90
N ILE A 44 -7.45 11.42 7.56
CA ILE A 44 -7.93 12.72 7.05
C ILE A 44 -7.18 13.19 5.79
N HIS A 45 -5.96 12.71 5.57
CA HIS A 45 -5.07 13.17 4.49
C HIS A 45 -5.15 12.33 3.22
N THR A 46 -5.35 11.03 3.35
CA THR A 46 -5.46 10.07 2.24
C THR A 46 -6.91 9.72 1.95
N GLY A 47 -7.82 9.92 2.90
CA GLY A 47 -9.21 9.47 2.80
C GLY A 47 -9.39 7.95 2.96
N GLN A 48 -8.29 7.21 3.19
CA GLN A 48 -8.36 5.77 3.41
C GLN A 48 -9.18 5.48 4.66
N THR A 49 -10.09 4.52 4.53
CA THR A 49 -11.05 4.16 5.56
C THR A 49 -10.67 2.82 6.18
N ALA A 50 -10.87 2.70 7.49
CA ALA A 50 -10.84 1.42 8.19
C ALA A 50 -12.02 1.31 9.16
N PHE A 51 -12.30 0.09 9.60
CA PHE A 51 -13.24 -0.19 10.69
C PHE A 51 -12.48 -0.69 11.91
N VAL A 52 -12.80 -0.11 13.06
CA VAL A 52 -12.40 -0.64 14.36
C VAL A 52 -13.51 -1.57 14.84
N MET A 53 -13.17 -2.83 15.05
CA MET A 53 -14.08 -3.88 15.50
C MET A 53 -13.71 -4.28 16.92
N ASN A 54 -14.66 -4.17 17.85
CA ASN A 54 -14.46 -4.74 19.17
C ASN A 54 -14.74 -6.23 19.12
N VAL A 55 -13.74 -7.04 19.44
CA VAL A 55 -13.82 -8.49 19.38
C VAL A 55 -13.72 -9.03 20.80
N ARG A 56 -14.61 -9.98 21.12
CA ARG A 56 -14.41 -10.86 22.28
C ARG A 56 -13.69 -12.10 21.77
N GLU A 57 -12.90 -12.71 22.64
CA GLU A 57 -12.16 -13.95 22.36
C GLU A 57 -12.94 -14.92 21.46
N GLY A 58 -12.29 -15.43 20.42
CA GLY A 58 -12.87 -16.36 19.45
C GLY A 58 -12.59 -16.00 17.99
N GLU A 59 -13.46 -16.47 17.11
CA GLU A 59 -13.35 -16.24 15.66
C GLU A 59 -14.02 -14.90 15.27
N LEU A 60 -13.26 -14.02 14.62
CA LEU A 60 -13.79 -12.84 13.94
C LEU A 60 -14.16 -13.22 12.52
N GLN A 61 -15.44 -13.09 12.16
CA GLN A 61 -15.89 -13.20 10.79
C GLN A 61 -16.27 -11.83 10.24
N VAL A 62 -15.71 -11.52 9.06
CA VAL A 62 -15.88 -10.26 8.34
C VAL A 62 -16.31 -10.58 6.92
N GLU A 63 -17.49 -10.15 6.50
CA GLU A 63 -17.93 -10.23 5.10
C GLU A 63 -17.78 -8.86 4.45
N PHE A 64 -16.88 -8.77 3.48
CA PHE A 64 -16.73 -7.62 2.60
C PHE A 64 -17.70 -7.74 1.44
N VAL A 65 -18.41 -6.66 1.17
CA VAL A 65 -19.35 -6.56 0.05
C VAL A 65 -18.78 -5.56 -0.94
N PHE A 66 -18.63 -5.99 -2.19
CA PHE A 66 -18.11 -5.17 -3.27
C PHE A 66 -19.15 -4.93 -4.35
N ASP A 67 -19.15 -3.70 -4.88
CA ASP A 67 -19.69 -3.41 -6.19
C ASP A 67 -18.59 -3.42 -7.24
N ASP A 68 -18.99 -3.64 -8.49
CA ASP A 68 -18.18 -3.55 -9.70
C ASP A 68 -18.41 -2.23 -10.43
N ALA A 69 -19.06 -1.26 -9.77
CA ALA A 69 -19.29 0.05 -10.34
C ALA A 69 -17.95 0.81 -10.38
N PRO A 70 -17.45 1.15 -11.59
CA PRO A 70 -16.18 1.85 -11.71
C PRO A 70 -16.30 3.24 -11.10
N SER A 71 -15.28 3.64 -10.35
CA SER A 71 -15.19 4.96 -9.73
C SER A 71 -13.73 5.42 -9.75
N ASP A 72 -13.50 6.73 -9.79
CA ASP A 72 -12.14 7.24 -9.74
C ASP A 72 -11.49 6.96 -8.38
N TYR A 73 -10.16 6.82 -8.39
CA TYR A 73 -9.39 6.81 -7.16
C TYR A 73 -9.60 8.12 -6.38
N PRO A 74 -9.62 8.11 -5.04
CA PRO A 74 -9.74 9.34 -4.27
C PRO A 74 -8.53 10.26 -4.51
N GLU A 75 -8.74 11.45 -5.05
CA GLU A 75 -7.72 12.46 -5.39
C GLU A 75 -6.64 12.63 -4.30
N LYS A 76 -7.06 12.56 -3.03
CA LYS A 76 -6.19 12.69 -1.86
C LYS A 76 -5.01 11.71 -1.82
N ILE A 77 -5.11 10.53 -2.42
CA ILE A 77 -4.00 9.56 -2.41
C ILE A 77 -2.82 10.00 -3.30
N PHE A 78 -3.09 10.85 -4.30
CA PHE A 78 -2.10 11.41 -5.22
C PHE A 78 -1.42 12.67 -4.65
N GLN A 79 -1.97 13.26 -3.58
CA GLN A 79 -1.50 14.51 -2.96
C GLN A 79 -1.01 14.31 -1.50
N PRO A 80 -0.04 13.44 -1.21
CA PRO A 80 0.29 13.15 0.18
C PRO A 80 1.13 14.26 0.80
N ARG A 81 1.03 14.32 2.13
CA ARG A 81 1.82 15.22 2.95
C ARG A 81 3.30 14.91 2.80
N GLN A 82 4.13 15.94 2.96
CA GLN A 82 5.57 15.81 3.07
C GLN A 82 5.93 15.22 4.44
N THR A 83 6.46 14.00 4.43
CA THR A 83 6.89 13.22 5.59
C THR A 83 8.18 12.49 5.26
N LYS A 84 8.80 11.78 6.20
CA LYS A 84 9.96 10.93 5.91
C LYS A 84 9.69 9.78 4.94
N TYR A 85 8.42 9.44 4.70
CA TYR A 85 7.99 8.38 3.78
C TYR A 85 7.56 8.89 2.40
N THR A 86 7.63 10.20 2.17
CA THR A 86 7.14 10.82 0.92
C THR A 86 8.08 11.89 0.37
N ARG A 87 8.98 12.44 1.20
CA ARG A 87 10.11 13.25 0.74
C ARG A 87 11.19 12.34 0.17
N TYR A 88 11.80 12.76 -0.92
CA TYR A 88 12.87 12.03 -1.60
C TYR A 88 14.07 12.94 -1.89
N ALA A 89 15.26 12.36 -1.88
CA ALA A 89 16.52 13.09 -2.03
C ALA A 89 16.79 13.49 -3.49
N ASP A 90 17.54 14.58 -3.70
CA ASP A 90 17.98 15.00 -5.03
C ASP A 90 18.85 13.95 -5.72
N ASP A 91 19.57 13.14 -4.95
CA ASP A 91 20.32 11.99 -5.46
C ASP A 91 19.38 10.92 -6.04
N LEU A 92 18.17 10.73 -5.47
CA LEU A 92 17.17 9.83 -6.05
C LEU A 92 16.65 10.39 -7.37
N VAL A 93 16.39 11.70 -7.43
CA VAL A 93 15.99 12.38 -8.67
C VAL A 93 17.04 12.14 -9.76
N SER A 94 18.32 12.34 -9.44
CA SER A 94 19.44 12.12 -10.36
C SER A 94 19.55 10.66 -10.80
N GLU A 95 19.42 9.72 -9.87
CA GLU A 95 19.43 8.28 -10.14
C GLU A 95 18.32 7.90 -11.12
N ILE A 96 17.08 8.28 -10.82
CA ILE A 96 15.93 7.88 -11.65
C ILE A 96 16.01 8.54 -13.04
N HIS A 97 16.41 9.81 -13.14
CA HIS A 97 16.62 10.44 -14.45
C HIS A 97 17.69 9.71 -15.29
N SER A 98 18.79 9.28 -14.67
CA SER A 98 19.82 8.48 -15.37
C SER A 98 19.31 7.12 -15.83
N VAL A 99 18.38 6.52 -15.09
CA VAL A 99 17.83 5.19 -15.36
C VAL A 99 16.83 5.21 -16.51
N VAL A 100 16.01 6.27 -16.59
CA VAL A 100 14.90 6.35 -17.53
C VAL A 100 15.25 7.10 -18.82
N GLY A 101 16.21 8.01 -18.80
CA GLY A 101 16.57 8.83 -19.96
C GLY A 101 15.34 9.53 -20.56
N ASP A 102 15.12 9.36 -21.86
CA ASP A 102 14.01 9.97 -22.61
C ASP A 102 12.76 9.06 -22.71
N LEU A 103 12.68 7.99 -21.91
CA LEU A 103 11.51 7.09 -21.94
C LEU A 103 10.25 7.83 -21.47
N THR A 104 9.11 7.48 -22.08
CA THR A 104 7.79 8.02 -21.73
C THR A 104 6.74 6.91 -21.63
N GLY A 105 5.57 7.25 -21.08
CA GLY A 105 4.41 6.34 -20.98
C GLY A 105 4.72 5.04 -20.23
N TYR A 106 4.18 3.92 -20.72
CA TYR A 106 4.36 2.62 -20.06
C TYR A 106 5.82 2.14 -20.03
N ALA A 107 6.63 2.51 -21.02
CA ALA A 107 8.05 2.13 -21.05
C ALA A 107 8.82 2.77 -19.88
N LEU A 108 8.51 4.04 -19.57
CA LEU A 108 9.01 4.76 -18.41
C LEU A 108 8.61 4.05 -17.10
N LEU A 109 7.31 3.77 -16.93
CA LEU A 109 6.78 3.11 -15.73
C LEU A 109 7.44 1.74 -15.50
N LYS A 110 7.53 0.93 -16.56
CA LYS A 110 8.15 -0.40 -16.50
C LYS A 110 9.64 -0.31 -16.17
N ARG A 111 10.35 0.70 -16.70
CA ARG A 111 11.77 0.91 -16.42
C ARG A 111 11.99 1.27 -14.95
N ILE A 112 11.17 2.14 -14.38
CA ILE A 112 11.24 2.49 -12.96
C ILE A 112 10.91 1.28 -12.10
N ALA A 113 9.83 0.55 -12.39
CA ALA A 113 9.45 -0.65 -11.64
C ALA A 113 10.55 -1.72 -11.66
N GLY A 114 11.15 -1.97 -12.84
CA GLY A 114 12.29 -2.89 -12.98
C GLY A 114 13.51 -2.43 -12.19
N HIS A 115 13.83 -1.14 -12.26
CA HIS A 115 14.92 -0.55 -11.47
C HIS A 115 14.71 -0.76 -9.97
N VAL A 116 13.51 -0.49 -9.44
CA VAL A 116 13.20 -0.73 -8.02
C VAL A 116 13.31 -2.21 -7.67
N ALA A 117 12.79 -3.11 -8.51
CA ALA A 117 12.89 -4.55 -8.28
C ALA A 117 14.34 -5.05 -8.22
N GLU A 118 15.27 -4.41 -8.95
CA GLU A 118 16.71 -4.73 -8.90
C GLU A 118 17.39 -4.23 -7.60
N ARG A 119 16.79 -3.30 -6.84
CA ARG A 119 17.37 -2.72 -5.61
C ARG A 119 16.92 -3.44 -4.35
N PHE A 120 15.88 -4.27 -4.42
CA PHE A 120 15.26 -4.86 -3.25
C PHE A 120 15.23 -6.39 -3.32
N THR A 121 15.65 -7.03 -2.24
CA THR A 121 15.23 -8.40 -1.91
C THR A 121 14.05 -8.32 -0.94
N TYR A 122 12.99 -9.08 -1.20
CA TYR A 122 11.81 -9.06 -0.34
C TYR A 122 12.10 -9.73 1.01
N GLY A 123 11.84 -9.02 2.10
CA GLY A 123 12.04 -9.49 3.47
C GLY A 123 11.34 -8.58 4.48
N HIS A 124 11.53 -8.85 5.77
CA HIS A 124 10.98 -8.02 6.85
C HIS A 124 12.13 -7.56 7.74
N PRO A 125 12.96 -6.60 7.26
CA PRO A 125 14.13 -6.18 8.01
C PRO A 125 13.71 -5.50 9.32
N GLU A 126 14.46 -5.74 10.40
CA GLU A 126 14.22 -5.07 11.68
C GLU A 126 14.41 -3.54 11.57
N THR A 127 15.28 -3.13 10.65
CA THR A 127 15.60 -1.72 10.39
C THR A 127 15.28 -1.39 8.93
N PRO A 128 14.34 -0.46 8.66
CA PRO A 128 14.00 -0.06 7.30
C PRO A 128 15.16 0.67 6.62
N PHE A 129 15.19 0.65 5.28
CA PHE A 129 16.30 1.23 4.50
C PHE A 129 16.51 2.74 4.73
N ASN A 130 15.45 3.46 5.11
CA ASN A 130 15.48 4.89 5.41
C ASN A 130 15.52 5.19 6.93
N HIS A 131 15.91 4.24 7.78
CA HIS A 131 15.87 4.42 9.23
C HIS A 131 16.70 5.62 9.73
N SER A 132 17.87 5.83 9.15
CA SER A 132 18.82 6.89 9.55
C SER A 132 18.53 8.24 8.89
N THR A 133 17.49 8.34 8.05
CA THR A 133 17.23 9.53 7.23
C THR A 133 15.75 9.93 7.27
N ASP A 134 15.47 11.23 7.35
CA ASP A 134 14.09 11.75 7.28
C ASP A 134 13.59 11.97 5.85
N ILE A 135 14.21 11.28 4.90
CA ILE A 135 14.00 11.39 3.46
C ILE A 135 14.27 10.02 2.83
N ILE A 136 13.67 9.74 1.68
CA ILE A 136 13.95 8.53 0.90
C ILE A 136 15.26 8.75 0.14
N PRO A 137 16.35 8.04 0.47
CA PRO A 137 17.65 8.18 -0.19
C PRO A 137 17.66 7.50 -1.57
N ALA A 138 18.66 7.82 -2.38
CA ALA A 138 19.06 6.95 -3.49
C ALA A 138 19.71 5.67 -2.94
N ILE A 139 19.39 4.51 -3.52
CA ILE A 139 20.05 3.23 -3.18
C ILE A 139 21.30 3.01 -4.04
N GLY A 140 21.38 3.66 -5.20
CA GLY A 140 22.48 3.56 -6.14
C GLY A 140 22.59 2.16 -6.77
N CYS A 141 23.80 1.62 -6.75
CA CYS A 141 24.11 0.25 -7.20
C CYS A 141 23.95 -0.81 -6.08
N GLY A 142 23.49 -0.40 -4.89
CA GLY A 142 23.28 -1.32 -3.77
C GLY A 142 22.04 -2.18 -3.94
N MET A 143 21.96 -3.24 -3.14
CA MET A 143 20.76 -4.03 -2.92
C MET A 143 20.45 -4.03 -1.43
N VAL A 144 19.21 -3.76 -1.07
CA VAL A 144 18.72 -3.73 0.31
C VAL A 144 17.63 -4.78 0.50
N GLU A 145 17.47 -5.28 1.72
CA GLU A 145 16.29 -6.04 2.08
C GLU A 145 15.14 -5.06 2.40
N GLY A 146 13.91 -5.37 1.99
CA GLY A 146 12.77 -4.51 2.27
C GLY A 146 11.43 -5.25 2.22
N SER A 147 10.50 -4.75 3.02
CA SER A 147 9.11 -5.21 3.06
C SER A 147 8.29 -4.61 1.93
N CYS A 148 7.01 -5.00 1.83
CA CYS A 148 6.08 -4.34 0.92
C CYS A 148 6.04 -2.82 1.15
N VAL A 149 6.15 -2.36 2.40
CA VAL A 149 6.16 -0.93 2.73
C VAL A 149 7.41 -0.27 2.16
N ASP A 150 8.60 -0.82 2.42
CA ASP A 150 9.88 -0.25 1.99
C ASP A 150 9.95 -0.11 0.45
N ILE A 151 9.58 -1.19 -0.24
CA ILE A 151 9.61 -1.26 -1.70
C ILE A 151 8.64 -0.24 -2.30
N ASN A 152 7.40 -0.19 -1.80
CA ASN A 152 6.39 0.70 -2.37
C ASN A 152 6.61 2.18 -2.02
N ILE A 153 7.18 2.52 -0.86
CA ILE A 153 7.54 3.92 -0.58
C ILE A 153 8.69 4.37 -1.49
N TYR A 154 9.68 3.50 -1.75
CA TYR A 154 10.76 3.80 -2.69
C TYR A 154 10.22 3.93 -4.11
N PHE A 155 9.34 3.03 -4.54
CA PHE A 155 8.73 3.07 -5.86
C PHE A 155 7.88 4.33 -6.07
N LEU A 156 7.06 4.69 -5.08
CA LEU A 156 6.28 5.93 -5.10
C LEU A 156 7.17 7.17 -5.23
N ALA A 157 8.27 7.21 -4.46
CA ALA A 157 9.25 8.29 -4.54
C ALA A 157 9.93 8.35 -5.92
N ALA A 158 10.33 7.20 -6.46
CA ALA A 158 10.95 7.12 -7.77
C ALA A 158 10.03 7.63 -8.89
N LEU A 159 8.76 7.23 -8.89
CA LEU A 159 7.76 7.75 -9.85
C LEU A 159 7.62 9.27 -9.76
N ARG A 160 7.44 9.79 -8.54
CA ARG A 160 7.23 11.23 -8.32
C ARG A 160 8.47 12.06 -8.58
N SER A 161 9.67 11.50 -8.43
CA SER A 161 10.92 12.18 -8.72
C SER A 161 11.04 12.63 -10.19
N VAL A 162 10.32 11.95 -11.10
CA VAL A 162 10.23 12.30 -12.53
C VAL A 162 8.86 12.89 -12.91
N GLY A 163 8.11 13.39 -11.93
CA GLY A 163 6.84 14.09 -12.15
C GLY A 163 5.64 13.18 -12.44
N ILE A 164 5.73 11.86 -12.20
CA ILE A 164 4.59 10.96 -12.34
C ILE A 164 3.70 11.09 -11.11
N GLU A 165 2.44 11.41 -11.34
CA GLU A 165 1.40 11.33 -10.32
C GLU A 165 1.11 9.87 -9.98
N ALA A 166 1.17 9.54 -8.70
CA ALA A 166 1.03 8.17 -8.20
C ALA A 166 0.47 8.20 -6.78
N GLY A 167 -0.31 7.19 -6.40
CA GLY A 167 -0.97 7.05 -5.10
C GLY A 167 -0.48 5.83 -4.32
N TYR A 168 -0.50 5.90 -2.99
CA TYR A 168 -0.15 4.76 -2.12
C TYR A 168 -1.40 4.19 -1.45
N ILE A 169 -1.58 2.88 -1.55
CA ILE A 169 -2.74 2.17 -1.00
C ILE A 169 -2.26 1.08 -0.04
N THR A 170 -2.99 0.89 1.05
CA THR A 170 -2.86 -0.28 1.94
C THR A 170 -4.17 -1.05 2.03
N GLY A 171 -4.09 -2.38 2.12
CA GLY A 171 -5.24 -3.25 2.21
C GLY A 171 -4.84 -4.70 2.39
N PHE A 172 -5.72 -5.61 1.96
CA PHE A 172 -5.45 -7.04 1.93
C PHE A 172 -5.36 -7.52 0.50
N PHE A 173 -4.34 -8.32 0.20
CA PHE A 173 -4.21 -9.00 -1.09
C PHE A 173 -4.57 -10.48 -0.92
N PHE A 174 -5.47 -10.97 -1.78
CA PHE A 174 -5.96 -12.34 -1.76
C PHE A 174 -5.49 -13.07 -3.02
N PRO A 175 -4.27 -13.61 -3.03
CA PRO A 175 -3.75 -14.34 -4.19
C PRO A 175 -4.53 -15.64 -4.43
N GLU A 176 -4.71 -15.98 -5.71
CA GLU A 176 -5.39 -17.21 -6.14
C GLU A 176 -4.64 -18.45 -5.64
N GLU A 177 -3.31 -18.42 -5.68
CA GLU A 177 -2.44 -19.50 -5.21
C GLU A 177 -2.56 -19.77 -3.71
N LYS A 178 -2.99 -18.78 -2.92
CA LYS A 178 -3.30 -18.93 -1.49
C LYS A 178 -4.77 -19.29 -1.24
N LYS A 179 -5.54 -19.64 -2.28
CA LYS A 179 -6.96 -20.01 -2.20
C LYS A 179 -7.81 -18.98 -1.45
N ASN A 180 -7.63 -17.69 -1.78
CA ASN A 180 -8.29 -16.56 -1.12
C ASN A 180 -7.97 -16.42 0.37
N ARG A 181 -6.80 -16.91 0.81
CA ARG A 181 -6.27 -16.65 2.15
C ARG A 181 -5.30 -15.48 2.12
N CYS A 182 -5.45 -14.58 3.09
CA CYS A 182 -4.56 -13.46 3.33
C CYS A 182 -3.95 -13.61 4.73
N ASP A 183 -2.63 -13.60 4.81
CA ASP A 183 -1.89 -13.84 6.07
C ASP A 183 -1.48 -12.51 6.73
N ASP A 184 -1.37 -11.44 5.96
CA ASP A 184 -0.87 -10.13 6.36
C ASP A 184 -1.46 -8.99 5.51
N GLY A 185 -1.33 -7.76 5.98
CA GLY A 185 -1.63 -6.58 5.17
C GLY A 185 -0.64 -6.42 4.02
N HIS A 186 -1.08 -5.78 2.94
CA HIS A 186 -0.24 -5.45 1.80
C HIS A 186 -0.41 -3.98 1.41
N CYS A 187 0.51 -3.49 0.58
CA CYS A 187 0.43 -2.15 0.00
C CYS A 187 0.90 -2.17 -1.45
N TRP A 188 0.43 -1.20 -2.23
CA TRP A 188 0.78 -1.05 -3.63
C TRP A 188 0.66 0.42 -4.06
N VAL A 189 1.21 0.71 -5.23
CA VAL A 189 1.15 2.02 -5.87
C VAL A 189 0.19 1.96 -7.06
N VAL A 190 -0.62 3.01 -7.23
CA VAL A 190 -1.53 3.22 -8.36
C VAL A 190 -1.22 4.49 -9.12
#